data_AF-A0A7C1SJE2-F1
#
_entry.id   AF-A0A7C1SJE2-F1
#
_cell.length_a   1.000
_cell.length_b   1.000
_cell.length_c   1.000
_cell.angle_alpha   90.00
_cell.angle_beta   90.00
_cell.angle_gamma   90.00
#
_symmetry.space_group_name_H-M   'P 1'
#
loop_
_entity.id
_entity.type
_entity.pdbx_description
1 polymer ?
#
loop_
_entity_poly.entity_id
_entity_poly.type
_entity_poly.pdbx_seq_one_letter_code
_entity_poly.pdbx_strand_id
1 'polypeptide(L)'
;MDIFGIKTDSGYYITSNLRTDSYRSGSNLTGYIVNGGKPQETFHRDWLWVGSEPKEVKKIVRQPNINHRFELVSDSFASSDIPRVMPKHEIMEENEDGYCGWKEEFKHLQSLYKEKSDKQPDILEPVEFTYTTILEVPEIKIAEDFNYGGIVSQDNIQHQIIDEIIFPDIVLPNKPSKLTSHQSYNIVRNHIKQNINMDVSKITSDYDFCFTVKKKVILSSPRHIKNEILNARGRSYQKRRYREYYVKEREVEVFEMTYFPKCYSPYTPIRGFTGKNHQDLQKNIDKYLKEIMEIINTPLKDCHHCDGMGVIITEA
;
A
#
# COMPACT_ATOMS: atom_id res chain seq x y z
N MET A 1 -31.75 -11.59 5.28
CA MET A 1 -30.38 -11.02 5.16
C MET A 1 -30.40 -9.97 4.07
N ASP A 2 -29.80 -8.81 4.28
CA ASP A 2 -29.76 -7.78 3.23
C ASP A 2 -28.42 -7.79 2.51
N ILE A 3 -28.46 -7.82 1.18
CA ILE A 3 -27.29 -7.82 0.30
C ILE A 3 -27.42 -6.64 -0.65
N PHE A 4 -26.34 -5.87 -0.75
CA PHE A 4 -26.23 -4.72 -1.62
C PHE A 4 -25.22 -4.99 -2.72
N GLY A 5 -25.52 -4.53 -3.93
CA GLY A 5 -24.72 -4.80 -5.11
C GLY A 5 -24.34 -3.55 -5.89
N ILE A 6 -23.13 -3.54 -6.44
CA ILE A 6 -22.71 -2.65 -7.51
C ILE A 6 -22.58 -3.48 -8.77
N LYS A 7 -23.35 -3.15 -9.79
CA LYS A 7 -23.32 -3.83 -11.08
C LYS A 7 -22.23 -3.26 -11.96
N THR A 8 -21.50 -4.15 -12.63
CA THR A 8 -20.49 -3.84 -13.64
C THR A 8 -20.72 -4.65 -14.91
N ASP A 9 -20.04 -4.29 -15.99
CA ASP A 9 -20.16 -5.02 -17.26
C ASP A 9 -19.66 -6.47 -17.13
N SER A 10 -18.76 -6.74 -16.18
CA SER A 10 -18.16 -8.05 -15.94
C SER A 10 -18.84 -8.87 -14.84
N GLY A 11 -19.68 -8.27 -14.00
CA GLY A 11 -20.31 -8.95 -12.88
C GLY A 11 -20.80 -8.01 -11.79
N TYR A 12 -20.92 -8.52 -10.56
CA TYR A 12 -21.50 -7.80 -9.44
C TYR A 12 -20.57 -7.82 -8.23
N TYR A 13 -20.31 -6.64 -7.66
CA TYR A 13 -19.67 -6.50 -6.36
C TYR A 13 -20.75 -6.49 -5.30
N ILE A 14 -20.68 -7.37 -4.32
CA ILE A 14 -21.69 -7.56 -3.30
C ILE A 14 -21.13 -7.34 -1.89
N THR A 15 -21.97 -6.79 -1.02
CA THR A 15 -21.68 -6.64 0.40
C THR A 15 -22.93 -6.82 1.24
N SER A 16 -22.77 -7.30 2.46
CA SER A 16 -23.83 -7.27 3.49
C SER A 16 -23.62 -6.13 4.50
N ASN A 17 -22.62 -5.28 4.29
CA ASN A 17 -22.30 -4.18 5.19
C ASN A 17 -22.00 -2.90 4.41
N LEU A 18 -22.98 -1.99 4.33
CA LEU A 18 -22.81 -0.67 3.70
C LEU A 18 -22.16 0.37 4.61
N ARG A 19 -22.07 0.14 5.93
CA ARG A 19 -21.51 1.10 6.88
C ARG A 19 -20.20 0.59 7.46
N THR A 20 -19.12 1.30 7.16
CA THR A 20 -17.74 1.07 7.61
C THR A 20 -17.53 1.29 9.12
N ASP A 21 -18.60 1.50 9.90
CA ASP A 21 -18.55 1.85 11.33
C ASP A 21 -18.10 0.70 12.25
N SER A 22 -18.11 -0.55 11.75
CA SER A 22 -17.64 -1.70 12.53
C SER A 22 -16.21 -2.10 12.13
N TYR A 23 -15.23 -1.59 12.87
CA TYR A 23 -13.80 -1.93 12.75
C TYR A 23 -13.46 -3.45 12.83
N ARG A 24 -14.44 -4.33 13.03
CA ARG A 24 -14.24 -5.76 13.33
C ARG A 24 -14.95 -6.73 12.40
N SER A 25 -15.71 -6.27 11.42
CA SER A 25 -16.51 -7.17 10.58
C SER A 25 -16.33 -6.82 9.12
N GLY A 26 -15.40 -7.53 8.47
CA GLY A 26 -15.37 -7.64 7.00
C GLY A 26 -16.73 -8.09 6.46
N SER A 27 -16.91 -8.09 5.13
CA SER A 27 -18.14 -8.63 4.53
C SER A 27 -18.44 -10.02 5.11
N ASN A 28 -19.61 -10.18 5.75
CA ASN A 28 -20.00 -11.44 6.39
C ASN A 28 -20.30 -12.53 5.34
N LEU A 29 -20.20 -12.21 4.04
CA LEU A 29 -20.54 -13.10 2.94
C LEU A 29 -19.45 -14.14 2.60
N THR A 30 -18.27 -14.11 3.23
CA THR A 30 -17.18 -15.08 2.96
C THR A 30 -17.55 -16.52 3.36
N GLY A 31 -18.43 -16.69 4.37
CA GLY A 31 -18.97 -17.98 4.79
C GLY A 31 -20.18 -18.48 3.97
N TYR A 32 -20.49 -17.81 2.87
CA TYR A 32 -21.69 -18.06 2.07
C TYR A 32 -21.34 -18.51 0.66
N ILE A 33 -22.26 -19.24 0.05
CA ILE A 33 -22.25 -19.63 -1.36
C ILE A 33 -23.37 -18.86 -2.05
N VAL A 34 -23.03 -18.14 -3.11
CA VAL A 34 -23.95 -17.32 -3.90
C VAL A 34 -24.06 -17.93 -5.30
N ASN A 35 -25.29 -18.23 -5.74
CA ASN A 35 -25.56 -18.87 -7.03
C ASN A 35 -24.75 -20.16 -7.27
N GLY A 36 -24.53 -20.96 -6.22
CA GLY A 36 -23.74 -22.19 -6.26
C GLY A 36 -22.21 -22.00 -6.27
N GLY A 37 -21.71 -20.76 -6.33
CA GLY A 37 -20.28 -20.44 -6.27
C GLY A 37 -19.87 -19.72 -4.98
N LYS A 38 -18.60 -19.86 -4.59
CA LYS A 38 -18.03 -18.99 -3.54
C LYS A 38 -17.77 -17.60 -4.13
N PRO A 39 -18.20 -16.52 -3.47
CA PRO A 39 -17.82 -15.17 -3.85
C PRO A 39 -16.29 -15.02 -3.85
N GLN A 40 -15.77 -14.25 -4.81
CA GLN A 40 -14.34 -14.00 -4.94
C GLN A 40 -13.96 -12.77 -4.11
N GLU A 41 -12.79 -12.81 -3.48
CA GLU A 41 -12.23 -11.65 -2.81
C GLU A 41 -11.85 -10.57 -3.83
N THR A 42 -11.92 -9.31 -3.40
CA THR A 42 -11.56 -8.16 -4.22
C THR A 42 -10.47 -7.35 -3.51
N PHE A 43 -10.00 -6.28 -4.15
CA PHE A 43 -9.07 -5.33 -3.54
C PHE A 43 -9.65 -4.61 -2.31
N HIS A 44 -10.98 -4.66 -2.11
CA HIS A 44 -11.64 -4.08 -0.95
C HIS A 44 -12.24 -5.18 -0.06
N ARG A 45 -11.80 -5.22 1.21
CA ARG A 45 -12.17 -6.27 2.19
C ARG A 45 -13.68 -6.48 2.39
N ASP A 46 -14.46 -5.41 2.28
CA ASP A 46 -15.91 -5.41 2.54
C ASP A 46 -16.75 -5.73 1.30
N TRP A 47 -16.13 -5.95 0.15
CA TRP A 47 -16.80 -6.22 -1.12
C TRP A 47 -16.27 -7.49 -1.74
N LEU A 48 -17.18 -8.39 -2.11
CA LEU A 48 -16.87 -9.65 -2.79
C LEU A 48 -17.42 -9.59 -4.21
N TRP A 49 -16.79 -10.29 -5.14
CA TRP A 49 -17.25 -10.34 -6.53
C TRP A 49 -18.00 -11.64 -6.82
N VAL A 50 -19.08 -11.54 -7.60
CA VAL A 50 -19.82 -12.66 -8.17
C VAL A 50 -20.12 -12.41 -9.64
N GLY A 51 -20.09 -13.47 -10.46
CA GLY A 51 -20.27 -13.35 -11.91
C GLY A 51 -21.70 -13.04 -12.36
N SER A 52 -22.69 -13.18 -11.49
CA SER A 52 -24.10 -12.92 -11.82
C SER A 52 -24.88 -12.39 -10.63
N GLU A 53 -26.01 -11.76 -10.91
CA GLU A 53 -26.91 -11.23 -9.89
C GLU A 53 -27.27 -12.29 -8.85
N PRO A 54 -27.19 -12.00 -7.54
CA PRO A 54 -27.54 -12.95 -6.48
C PRO A 54 -29.02 -13.38 -6.58
N LYS A 55 -29.25 -14.67 -6.83
CA LYS A 55 -30.58 -15.31 -6.86
C LYS A 55 -30.74 -16.36 -5.78
N GLU A 56 -29.64 -17.00 -5.39
CA GLU A 56 -29.61 -18.02 -4.34
C GLU A 56 -28.43 -17.76 -3.41
N VAL A 57 -28.66 -17.81 -2.10
CA VAL A 57 -27.63 -17.68 -1.07
C VAL A 57 -27.75 -18.83 -0.09
N LYS A 58 -26.65 -19.55 0.13
CA LYS A 58 -26.55 -20.64 1.10
C LYS A 58 -25.45 -20.36 2.11
N LYS A 59 -25.71 -20.59 3.39
CA LYS A 59 -24.71 -20.50 4.45
C LYS A 59 -24.03 -21.84 4.64
N ILE A 60 -22.71 -21.83 4.77
CA ILE A 60 -21.94 -23.01 5.16
C ILE A 60 -22.07 -23.17 6.68
N VAL A 61 -22.74 -24.23 7.13
CA VAL A 61 -22.92 -24.54 8.55
C VAL A 61 -22.06 -25.75 8.89
N ARG A 62 -21.10 -25.52 9.78
CA ARG A 62 -20.25 -26.58 10.35
C ARG A 62 -21.10 -27.44 11.27
N GLN A 63 -21.11 -28.74 11.00
CA GLN A 63 -21.76 -29.70 11.87
C GLN A 63 -20.85 -30.03 13.07
N PRO A 64 -21.43 -30.37 14.24
CA PRO A 64 -20.65 -30.91 15.34
C PRO A 64 -19.93 -32.18 14.89
N ASN A 65 -18.77 -32.47 15.49
CA ASN A 65 -18.14 -33.76 15.25
C ASN A 65 -19.01 -34.89 15.82
N ILE A 66 -18.89 -36.08 15.25
CA ILE A 66 -19.58 -37.28 15.71
C ILE A 66 -18.58 -38.31 16.22
N ASN A 67 -19.09 -39.40 16.80
CA ASN A 67 -18.28 -40.54 17.23
C ASN A 67 -17.12 -40.12 18.16
N HIS A 68 -17.46 -39.32 19.17
CA HIS A 68 -16.51 -38.96 20.22
C HIS A 68 -16.11 -40.20 20.99
N ARG A 69 -14.81 -40.48 21.00
CA ARG A 69 -14.22 -41.68 21.59
C ARG A 69 -12.83 -41.39 22.11
N PHE A 70 -12.37 -42.22 23.02
CA PHE A 70 -11.02 -42.22 23.53
C PHE A 70 -10.28 -43.38 22.90
N GLU A 71 -9.22 -43.06 22.16
CA GLU A 71 -8.33 -44.05 21.55
C GLU A 71 -7.03 -44.13 22.34
N LEU A 72 -6.55 -45.35 22.57
CA LEU A 72 -5.32 -45.60 23.30
C LEU A 72 -4.12 -44.94 22.59
N VAL A 73 -3.26 -44.26 23.33
CA VAL A 73 -2.12 -43.51 22.77
C VAL A 73 -1.06 -44.45 22.19
N SER A 74 -0.92 -45.64 22.77
CA SER A 74 -0.01 -46.68 22.28
C SER A 74 -0.66 -48.05 22.37
N ASP A 75 -0.69 -48.77 21.25
CA ASP A 75 -1.20 -50.15 21.15
C ASP A 75 -0.47 -51.13 22.07
N SER A 76 0.74 -50.78 22.56
CA SER A 76 1.50 -51.61 23.50
C SER A 76 0.81 -51.80 24.85
N PHE A 77 -0.10 -50.90 25.22
CA PHE A 77 -0.85 -50.99 26.47
C PHE A 77 -2.18 -51.75 26.34
N ALA A 78 -2.55 -52.17 25.11
CA ALA A 78 -3.83 -52.81 24.88
C ALA A 78 -3.89 -54.19 25.53
N SER A 79 -4.94 -54.44 26.32
CA SER A 79 -5.19 -55.72 26.99
C SER A 79 -6.70 -55.99 27.03
N SER A 80 -7.11 -57.11 27.64
CA SER A 80 -8.54 -57.37 27.90
C SER A 80 -9.19 -56.27 28.75
N ASP A 81 -8.40 -55.67 29.64
CA ASP A 81 -8.88 -54.69 30.63
C ASP A 81 -8.65 -53.24 30.17
N ILE A 82 -7.84 -53.05 29.12
CA ILE A 82 -7.50 -51.76 28.53
C ILE A 82 -7.89 -51.82 27.03
N PRO A 83 -9.16 -51.56 26.70
CA PRO A 83 -9.66 -51.65 25.33
C PRO A 83 -9.04 -50.56 24.44
N ARG A 84 -8.83 -50.84 23.15
CA ARG A 84 -8.20 -49.86 22.25
C ARG A 84 -9.02 -48.58 22.05
N VAL A 85 -10.35 -48.72 22.12
CA VAL A 85 -11.31 -47.65 21.85
C VAL A 85 -12.39 -47.70 22.93
N MET A 86 -12.66 -46.56 23.55
CA MET A 86 -13.75 -46.40 24.52
C MET A 86 -14.70 -45.27 24.07
N PRO A 87 -15.98 -45.54 23.87
CA PRO A 87 -16.97 -44.51 23.53
C PRO A 87 -17.07 -43.45 24.65
N LYS A 88 -17.06 -42.16 24.29
CA LYS A 88 -17.07 -41.06 25.28
C LYS A 88 -18.24 -41.13 26.26
N HIS A 89 -19.43 -41.48 25.77
CA HIS A 89 -20.65 -41.58 26.59
C HIS A 89 -20.63 -42.71 27.62
N GLU A 90 -19.77 -43.72 27.45
CA GLU A 90 -19.64 -44.83 28.39
C GLU A 90 -18.71 -44.47 29.55
N ILE A 91 -17.68 -43.65 29.30
CA ILE A 91 -16.61 -43.39 30.26
C ILE A 91 -16.64 -42.00 30.87
N MET A 92 -17.43 -41.09 30.32
CA MET A 92 -17.59 -39.74 30.88
C MET A 92 -18.95 -39.58 31.54
N GLU A 93 -18.96 -38.78 32.61
CA GLU A 93 -20.15 -38.34 33.32
C GLU A 93 -20.16 -36.83 33.42
N GLU A 94 -21.36 -36.26 33.43
CA GLU A 94 -21.60 -34.83 33.64
C GLU A 94 -22.16 -34.66 35.05
N ASN A 95 -21.50 -33.85 35.87
CA ASN A 95 -21.99 -33.55 37.21
C ASN A 95 -23.07 -32.45 37.19
N GLU A 96 -23.71 -32.18 38.33
CA GLU A 96 -24.80 -31.19 38.47
C GLU A 96 -24.38 -29.76 38.08
N ASP A 97 -23.08 -29.46 38.09
CA ASP A 97 -22.51 -28.17 37.71
C ASP A 97 -22.14 -28.08 36.21
N GLY A 98 -22.46 -29.11 35.40
CA GLY A 98 -22.16 -29.17 33.97
C GLY A 98 -20.69 -29.49 33.64
N TYR A 99 -19.88 -29.92 34.63
CA TYR A 99 -18.54 -30.41 34.39
C TYR A 99 -18.58 -31.85 33.88
N CYS A 100 -18.03 -32.03 32.68
CA CYS A 100 -17.81 -33.34 32.08
C CYS A 100 -16.45 -33.92 32.50
N GLY A 101 -16.45 -35.02 33.24
CA GLY A 101 -15.25 -35.73 33.71
C GLY A 101 -15.25 -37.21 33.34
N TRP A 102 -14.11 -37.88 33.50
CA TRP A 102 -14.08 -39.34 33.45
C TRP A 102 -14.79 -39.89 34.70
N LYS A 103 -15.64 -40.89 34.51
CA LYS A 103 -16.24 -41.66 35.61
C LYS A 103 -15.13 -42.20 36.50
N GLU A 104 -15.39 -42.23 37.81
CA GLU A 104 -14.38 -42.62 38.81
C GLU A 104 -13.76 -44.00 38.51
N GLU A 105 -14.56 -44.94 37.97
CA GLU A 105 -14.12 -46.29 37.59
C GLU A 105 -13.08 -46.30 36.45
N PHE A 106 -13.08 -45.32 35.55
CA PHE A 106 -12.15 -45.24 34.41
C PHE A 106 -11.05 -44.17 34.58
N LYS A 107 -11.10 -43.37 35.64
CA LYS A 107 -10.20 -42.23 35.87
C LYS A 107 -8.71 -42.60 35.88
N HIS A 108 -8.39 -43.79 36.38
CA HIS A 108 -7.03 -44.34 36.38
C HIS A 108 -6.45 -44.58 34.98
N LEU A 109 -7.31 -44.74 33.96
CA LEU A 109 -6.92 -44.95 32.57
C LEU A 109 -6.74 -43.65 31.78
N GLN A 110 -7.20 -42.51 32.30
CA GLN A 110 -7.30 -41.23 31.58
C GLN A 110 -6.01 -40.85 30.83
N SER A 111 -4.84 -41.04 31.46
CA SER A 111 -3.54 -40.68 30.88
C SER A 111 -3.11 -41.51 29.68
N LEU A 112 -3.71 -42.69 29.49
CA LEU A 112 -3.36 -43.63 28.42
C LEU A 112 -4.12 -43.37 27.13
N TYR A 113 -5.14 -42.52 27.15
CA TYR A 113 -6.05 -42.30 26.02
C TYR A 113 -6.04 -40.85 25.53
N LYS A 114 -6.37 -40.68 24.26
CA LYS A 114 -6.57 -39.38 23.62
C LYS A 114 -7.96 -39.30 23.01
N GLU A 115 -8.66 -38.20 23.27
CA GLU A 115 -9.96 -37.96 22.65
C GLU A 115 -9.79 -37.78 21.13
N LYS A 116 -10.59 -38.53 20.38
CA LYS A 116 -10.77 -38.39 18.94
C LYS A 116 -12.26 -38.26 18.62
N SER A 117 -12.54 -37.62 17.51
CA SER A 117 -13.89 -37.48 16.96
C SER A 117 -13.80 -37.41 15.44
N ASP A 118 -14.87 -37.80 14.78
CA ASP A 118 -14.95 -37.81 13.33
C ASP A 118 -15.63 -36.51 12.88
N LYS A 119 -14.96 -35.77 11.99
CA LYS A 119 -15.53 -34.55 11.41
C LYS A 119 -16.65 -34.91 10.45
N GLN A 120 -17.79 -34.23 10.60
CA GLN A 120 -18.88 -34.32 9.64
C GLN A 120 -18.66 -33.33 8.49
N PRO A 121 -19.17 -33.63 7.28
CA PRO A 121 -19.18 -32.66 6.19
C PRO A 121 -20.07 -31.46 6.55
N ASP A 122 -19.65 -30.27 6.13
CA ASP A 122 -20.46 -29.05 6.28
C ASP A 122 -21.75 -29.16 5.47
N ILE A 123 -22.84 -28.60 5.99
CA ILE A 123 -24.12 -28.50 5.27
C ILE A 123 -24.32 -27.10 4.70
N LEU A 124 -25.13 -27.04 3.65
CA LEU A 124 -25.53 -25.80 3.00
C LEU A 124 -26.98 -25.52 3.33
N GLU A 125 -27.22 -24.50 4.14
CA GLU A 125 -28.57 -24.07 4.50
C GLU A 125 -28.99 -22.88 3.64
N PRO A 126 -30.16 -22.92 2.97
CA PRO A 126 -30.65 -21.77 2.23
C PRO A 126 -30.95 -20.60 3.18
N VAL A 127 -30.60 -19.40 2.76
CA VAL A 127 -30.81 -18.18 3.55
C VAL A 127 -31.75 -17.25 2.80
N GLU A 128 -32.81 -16.82 3.48
CA GLU A 128 -33.69 -15.78 2.95
C GLU A 128 -32.95 -14.44 2.91
N PHE A 129 -32.95 -13.80 1.74
CA PHE A 129 -32.26 -12.55 1.52
C PHE A 129 -33.02 -11.58 0.64
N THR A 130 -32.69 -10.29 0.78
CA THR A 130 -33.07 -9.23 -0.14
C THR A 130 -31.81 -8.77 -0.89
N TYR A 131 -31.95 -8.47 -2.18
CA TYR A 131 -30.85 -7.94 -2.99
C TYR A 131 -31.22 -6.60 -3.58
N THR A 132 -30.37 -5.60 -3.39
CA THR A 132 -30.56 -4.24 -3.92
C THR A 132 -29.32 -3.80 -4.68
N THR A 133 -29.49 -3.44 -5.95
CA THR A 133 -28.43 -2.79 -6.72
C THR A 133 -28.41 -1.31 -6.37
N ILE A 134 -27.32 -0.83 -5.77
CA ILE A 134 -27.19 0.56 -5.31
C ILE A 134 -26.50 1.47 -6.34
N LEU A 135 -25.74 0.88 -7.26
CA LEU A 135 -25.02 1.61 -8.29
C LEU A 135 -24.74 0.71 -9.49
N GLU A 136 -24.73 1.31 -10.68
CA GLU A 136 -24.25 0.67 -11.90
C GLU A 136 -23.07 1.49 -12.45
N VAL A 137 -21.93 0.83 -12.64
CA VAL A 137 -20.73 1.44 -13.23
C VAL A 137 -20.11 0.47 -14.24
N PRO A 138 -19.59 0.92 -15.39
CA PRO A 138 -19.06 -0.01 -16.40
C PRO A 138 -17.96 -0.93 -15.84
N GLU A 139 -17.02 -0.34 -15.10
CA GLU A 139 -15.85 -1.01 -14.54
C GLU A 139 -15.34 -0.24 -13.31
N ILE A 140 -14.69 -0.93 -12.38
CA ILE A 140 -13.97 -0.32 -11.25
C ILE A 140 -12.47 -0.32 -11.55
N LYS A 141 -11.89 0.85 -11.78
CA LYS A 141 -10.49 1.03 -12.18
C LYS A 141 -9.64 1.42 -10.99
N ILE A 142 -8.67 0.59 -10.66
CA ILE A 142 -7.73 0.82 -9.57
C ILE A 142 -6.35 1.04 -10.18
N ALA A 143 -5.52 1.82 -9.49
CA ALA A 143 -4.10 1.85 -9.76
C ALA A 143 -3.46 0.65 -9.04
N GLU A 144 -2.92 -0.32 -9.78
CA GLU A 144 -2.35 -1.55 -9.21
C GLU A 144 -1.08 -1.26 -8.39
N ASP A 145 -0.26 -0.29 -8.84
CA ASP A 145 1.08 -0.03 -8.30
C ASP A 145 1.26 1.39 -7.72
N PHE A 146 0.26 1.95 -7.05
CA PHE A 146 0.36 3.29 -6.45
C PHE A 146 1.19 3.28 -5.15
N ASN A 147 2.50 3.04 -5.26
CA ASN A 147 3.43 3.08 -4.13
C ASN A 147 4.70 3.83 -4.48
N TYR A 148 4.92 4.98 -3.84
CA TYR A 148 6.10 5.82 -4.06
C TYR A 148 7.06 5.73 -2.88
N GLY A 149 7.80 4.61 -2.82
CA GLY A 149 8.86 4.37 -1.84
C GLY A 149 8.37 4.22 -0.40
N GLY A 150 7.12 3.77 -0.19
CA GLY A 150 6.49 3.66 1.13
C GLY A 150 6.09 4.99 1.77
N ILE A 151 6.29 6.12 1.07
CA ILE A 151 5.95 7.46 1.58
C ILE A 151 4.49 7.80 1.28
N VAL A 152 3.98 7.35 0.13
CA VAL A 152 2.61 7.55 -0.32
C VAL A 152 2.10 6.24 -0.92
N SER A 153 0.91 5.83 -0.50
CA SER A 153 0.16 4.64 -0.91
C SER A 153 -1.28 4.99 -1.29
N GLN A 154 -2.09 4.01 -1.72
CA GLN A 154 -3.51 4.22 -2.05
C GLN A 154 -4.31 4.89 -0.91
N ASP A 155 -4.03 4.54 0.35
CA ASP A 155 -4.71 5.10 1.53
C ASP A 155 -4.49 6.61 1.71
N ASN A 156 -3.50 7.16 1.01
CA ASN A 156 -3.15 8.56 1.07
C ASN A 156 -3.85 9.41 0.00
N ILE A 157 -4.55 8.78 -0.94
CA ILE A 157 -5.29 9.44 -2.01
C ILE A 157 -6.55 10.09 -1.43
N GLN A 158 -6.76 11.36 -1.78
CA GLN A 158 -7.91 12.13 -1.30
C GLN A 158 -8.94 12.30 -2.40
N HIS A 159 -10.21 12.22 -2.03
CA HIS A 159 -11.34 12.52 -2.90
C HIS A 159 -12.04 13.80 -2.47
N GLN A 160 -13.06 14.21 -3.21
CA GLN A 160 -13.95 15.27 -2.73
C GLN A 160 -14.87 14.69 -1.65
N ILE A 161 -15.13 15.47 -0.60
CA ILE A 161 -16.02 15.05 0.51
C ILE A 161 -17.39 14.59 -0.03
N ILE A 162 -17.91 15.27 -1.05
CA ILE A 162 -19.20 14.89 -1.66
C ILE A 162 -19.14 13.52 -2.35
N ASP A 163 -18.01 13.17 -2.97
CA ASP A 163 -17.84 11.86 -3.59
C ASP A 163 -17.77 10.76 -2.53
N GLU A 164 -17.06 11.02 -1.42
CA GLU A 164 -16.97 10.11 -0.26
C GLU A 164 -18.31 9.90 0.45
N ILE A 165 -19.22 10.89 0.39
CA ILE A 165 -20.58 10.77 0.95
C ILE A 165 -21.51 10.00 0.00
N ILE A 166 -21.37 10.20 -1.31
CA ILE A 166 -22.31 9.67 -2.31
C ILE A 166 -21.94 8.25 -2.74
N PHE A 167 -20.65 7.97 -2.93
CA PHE A 167 -20.19 6.74 -3.55
C PHE A 167 -19.58 5.80 -2.52
N PRO A 168 -19.85 4.48 -2.62
CA PRO A 168 -19.14 3.50 -1.81
C PRO A 168 -17.63 3.53 -2.07
N ASP A 169 -16.84 3.23 -1.03
CA ASP A 169 -15.37 3.28 -1.05
C ASP A 169 -14.73 2.51 -2.21
N ILE A 170 -15.29 1.34 -2.56
CA ILE A 170 -14.82 0.53 -3.69
C ILE A 170 -14.92 1.26 -5.05
N VAL A 171 -15.78 2.26 -5.18
CA VAL A 171 -15.98 3.02 -6.43
C VAL A 171 -15.17 4.31 -6.45
N LEU A 172 -14.67 4.78 -5.30
CA LEU A 172 -13.84 5.98 -5.20
C LEU A 172 -12.62 5.97 -6.13
N PRO A 173 -11.96 4.82 -6.43
CA PRO A 173 -10.88 4.77 -7.42
C PRO A 173 -11.22 5.36 -8.79
N ASN A 174 -12.49 5.34 -9.20
CA ASN A 174 -12.98 5.92 -10.45
C ASN A 174 -13.24 7.44 -10.38
N LYS A 175 -13.18 8.04 -9.20
CA LYS A 175 -13.53 9.44 -8.97
C LYS A 175 -12.31 10.34 -9.00
N PRO A 176 -12.51 11.65 -9.28
CA PRO A 176 -11.42 12.62 -9.22
C PRO A 176 -10.66 12.51 -7.90
N SER A 177 -9.34 12.50 -8.01
CA SER A 177 -8.44 12.19 -6.92
C SER A 177 -7.30 13.18 -6.88
N LYS A 178 -6.73 13.39 -5.69
CA LYS A 178 -5.61 14.29 -5.49
C LYS A 178 -4.69 13.83 -4.38
N LEU A 179 -3.47 14.34 -4.44
CA LEU A 179 -2.53 14.36 -3.32
C LEU A 179 -2.41 15.78 -2.78
N THR A 180 -1.98 15.88 -1.52
CA THR A 180 -1.60 17.15 -0.91
C THR A 180 -0.27 17.66 -1.49
N SER A 181 -0.05 18.97 -1.42
CA SER A 181 1.24 19.59 -1.79
C SER A 181 2.43 18.95 -1.05
N HIS A 182 2.24 18.60 0.23
CA HIS A 182 3.27 17.95 1.04
C HIS A 182 3.58 16.51 0.56
N GLN A 183 2.56 15.74 0.19
CA GLN A 183 2.76 14.40 -0.39
C GLN A 183 3.49 14.50 -1.74
N SER A 184 3.06 15.41 -2.63
CA SER A 184 3.76 15.66 -3.89
C SER A 184 5.23 16.01 -3.68
N TYR A 185 5.52 16.92 -2.74
CA TYR A 185 6.88 17.31 -2.38
C TYR A 185 7.73 16.11 -1.97
N ASN A 186 7.21 15.26 -1.09
CA ASN A 186 7.94 14.10 -0.60
C ASN A 186 8.19 13.06 -1.70
N ILE A 187 7.21 12.82 -2.58
CA ILE A 187 7.36 11.94 -3.75
C ILE A 187 8.50 12.43 -4.64
N VAL A 188 8.42 13.69 -5.07
CA VAL A 188 9.40 14.28 -6.01
C VAL A 188 10.79 14.32 -5.38
N ARG A 189 10.90 14.77 -4.12
CA ARG A 189 12.16 14.85 -3.38
C ARG A 189 12.82 13.48 -3.26
N ASN A 190 12.07 12.46 -2.86
CA ASN A 190 12.61 11.13 -2.69
C ASN A 190 13.02 10.51 -4.03
N HIS A 191 12.19 10.67 -5.07
CA HIS A 191 12.50 10.17 -6.41
C HIS A 191 13.78 10.79 -6.97
N ILE A 192 13.96 12.11 -6.84
CA ILE A 192 15.20 12.78 -7.27
C ILE A 192 16.40 12.24 -6.49
N LYS A 193 16.30 12.12 -5.16
CA LYS A 193 17.40 11.59 -4.33
C LYS A 193 17.85 10.20 -4.73
N GLN A 194 16.92 9.36 -5.17
CA GLN A 194 17.21 7.98 -5.57
C GLN A 194 17.78 7.87 -7.00
N ASN A 195 17.50 8.82 -7.88
CA ASN A 195 17.77 8.70 -9.33
C ASN A 195 18.70 9.79 -9.91
N ILE A 196 19.15 10.74 -9.09
CA ILE A 196 20.04 11.82 -9.55
C ILE A 196 21.42 11.29 -9.95
N ASN A 197 21.89 11.70 -11.13
CA ASN A 197 23.27 11.51 -11.54
C ASN A 197 24.16 12.59 -10.90
N MET A 198 24.96 12.20 -9.90
CA MET A 198 25.82 13.12 -9.15
C MET A 198 27.01 13.68 -9.95
N ASP A 199 27.35 13.07 -11.09
CA ASP A 199 28.40 13.59 -11.97
C ASP A 199 27.92 14.84 -12.72
N VAL A 200 26.62 14.91 -13.02
CA VAL A 200 25.99 15.99 -13.80
C VAL A 200 25.31 17.02 -12.90
N SER A 201 24.71 16.59 -11.80
CA SER A 201 23.88 17.45 -10.94
C SER A 201 24.18 17.22 -9.47
N LYS A 202 23.79 18.18 -8.63
CA LYS A 202 24.04 18.17 -7.19
C LYS A 202 22.85 18.75 -6.45
N ILE A 203 22.45 18.10 -5.37
CA ILE A 203 21.47 18.64 -4.43
C ILE A 203 22.18 19.66 -3.54
N THR A 204 21.69 20.90 -3.52
CA THR A 204 22.28 21.98 -2.70
C THR A 204 21.44 22.33 -1.48
N SER A 205 20.15 22.02 -1.51
CA SER A 205 19.24 22.17 -0.36
C SER A 205 18.41 20.90 -0.25
N ASP A 206 18.39 20.29 0.93
CA ASP A 206 17.67 19.03 1.19
C ASP A 206 16.95 19.04 2.55
N TYR A 207 15.94 19.91 2.69
CA TYR A 207 15.19 20.05 3.94
C TYR A 207 13.81 19.40 3.85
N ASP A 208 13.11 19.30 4.97
CA ASP A 208 11.71 18.89 4.97
C ASP A 208 10.81 19.98 4.37
N PHE A 209 11.26 21.24 4.25
CA PHE A 209 10.49 22.39 3.76
C PHE A 209 10.95 23.04 2.45
N CYS A 210 12.16 22.76 1.99
CA CYS A 210 12.65 23.22 0.70
C CYS A 210 13.70 22.28 0.11
N PHE A 211 13.75 22.24 -1.22
CA PHE A 211 14.61 21.36 -1.97
C PHE A 211 15.18 22.08 -3.20
N THR A 212 16.48 21.96 -3.45
CA THR A 212 17.14 22.59 -4.61
C THR A 212 18.13 21.64 -5.26
N VAL A 213 18.08 21.57 -6.58
CA VAL A 213 19.06 20.87 -7.42
C VAL A 213 19.73 21.89 -8.33
N LYS A 214 21.07 21.87 -8.30
CA LYS A 214 21.90 22.60 -9.27
C LYS A 214 22.56 21.63 -10.22
N LYS A 215 22.67 22.03 -11.48
CA LYS A 215 23.40 21.32 -12.50
C LYS A 215 24.81 21.86 -12.62
N LYS A 216 25.77 20.96 -12.82
CA LYS A 216 27.15 21.27 -13.15
C LYS A 216 27.24 21.46 -14.66
N VAL A 217 27.53 22.68 -15.09
CA VAL A 217 27.73 23.02 -16.49
C VAL A 217 29.22 23.11 -16.75
N ILE A 218 29.72 22.28 -17.66
CA ILE A 218 31.14 22.28 -18.04
C ILE A 218 31.44 23.56 -18.82
N LEU A 219 32.43 24.33 -18.39
CA LEU A 219 32.84 25.55 -19.06
C LEU A 219 33.51 25.22 -20.41
N SER A 220 33.20 25.99 -21.44
CA SER A 220 33.87 25.89 -22.75
C SER A 220 35.36 26.25 -22.66
N SER A 221 35.69 27.21 -21.79
CA SER A 221 37.04 27.61 -21.44
C SER A 221 37.22 27.66 -19.92
N PRO A 222 38.11 26.84 -19.31
CA PRO A 222 38.40 26.90 -17.88
C PRO A 222 38.92 28.28 -17.45
N ARG A 223 38.48 28.75 -16.29
CA ARG A 223 38.92 30.04 -15.73
C ARG A 223 40.04 29.83 -14.72
N HIS A 224 41.15 30.55 -14.90
CA HIS A 224 42.23 30.59 -13.93
C HIS A 224 41.95 31.65 -12.85
N ILE A 225 41.86 31.24 -11.59
CA ILE A 225 41.63 32.14 -10.46
C ILE A 225 42.90 32.20 -9.61
N LYS A 226 43.33 33.43 -9.29
CA LYS A 226 44.49 33.73 -8.45
C LYS A 226 44.06 34.63 -7.31
N ASN A 227 43.96 34.07 -6.10
CA ASN A 227 43.57 34.81 -4.90
C ASN A 227 44.76 35.00 -3.97
N GLU A 228 44.94 36.20 -3.43
CA GLU A 228 45.96 36.45 -2.41
C GLU A 228 45.56 35.79 -1.09
N ILE A 229 46.53 35.12 -0.45
CA ILE A 229 46.36 34.55 0.88
C ILE A 229 46.71 35.64 1.89
N LEU A 230 45.72 36.09 2.66
CA LEU A 230 45.90 37.06 3.73
C LEU A 230 46.34 36.37 5.03
N ASN A 231 47.02 37.10 5.91
CA ASN A 231 47.37 36.61 7.24
C ASN A 231 46.15 36.61 8.19
N ALA A 232 46.33 36.09 9.41
CA ALA A 232 45.26 36.02 10.43
C ALA A 232 44.63 37.39 10.81
N ARG A 233 45.30 38.51 10.48
CA ARG A 233 44.81 39.88 10.69
C ARG A 233 44.23 40.51 9.42
N GLY A 234 44.00 39.71 8.36
CA GLY A 234 43.45 40.19 7.09
C GLY A 234 44.40 41.07 6.26
N ARG A 235 45.71 41.04 6.54
CA ARG A 235 46.73 41.81 5.79
C ARG A 235 47.56 40.91 4.89
N SER A 236 48.10 41.48 3.81
CA SER A 236 49.07 40.81 2.94
C SER A 236 50.33 40.38 3.70
N TYR A 237 50.90 39.23 3.30
CA TYR A 237 52.23 38.83 3.76
C TYR A 237 53.33 39.68 3.12
N GLN A 238 54.46 39.86 3.81
CA GLN A 238 55.62 40.60 3.30
C GLN A 238 56.14 40.03 1.97
N LYS A 239 56.12 38.69 1.82
CA LYS A 239 56.17 38.02 0.52
C LYS A 239 54.77 37.54 0.18
N ARG A 240 54.14 38.17 -0.82
CA ARG A 240 52.77 37.84 -1.24
C ARG A 240 52.67 36.36 -1.58
N ARG A 241 51.64 35.72 -1.02
CA ARG A 241 51.33 34.31 -1.26
C ARG A 241 50.02 34.27 -2.02
N TYR A 242 49.95 33.41 -3.04
CA TYR A 242 48.76 33.26 -3.85
C TYR A 242 48.29 31.81 -3.79
N ARG A 243 46.97 31.64 -3.82
CA ARG A 243 46.30 30.37 -4.12
C ARG A 243 45.82 30.45 -5.56
N GLU A 244 46.30 29.52 -6.38
CA GLU A 244 45.96 29.42 -7.80
C GLU A 244 45.20 28.11 -8.04
N TYR A 245 44.10 28.18 -8.78
CA TYR A 245 43.31 27.01 -9.17
C TYR A 245 42.51 27.29 -10.45
N TYR A 246 42.12 26.22 -11.14
CA TYR A 246 41.28 26.29 -12.33
C TYR A 246 39.84 25.94 -11.98
N VAL A 247 38.91 26.76 -12.44
CA VAL A 247 37.47 26.47 -12.41
C VAL A 247 37.09 25.90 -13.77
N LYS A 248 36.58 24.66 -13.78
CA LYS A 248 36.18 23.93 -14.99
C LYS A 248 34.66 23.86 -15.16
N GLU A 249 33.91 24.15 -14.10
CA GLU A 249 32.47 23.98 -14.04
C GLU A 249 31.82 25.18 -13.35
N ARG A 250 30.58 25.49 -13.73
CA ARG A 250 29.70 26.41 -13.00
C ARG A 250 28.42 25.70 -12.59
N GLU A 251 27.85 26.10 -11.47
CA GLU A 251 26.58 25.56 -10.97
C GLU A 251 25.42 26.48 -11.38
N VAL A 252 24.36 25.90 -11.94
CA VAL A 252 23.12 26.60 -12.31
C VAL A 252 21.95 25.90 -11.64
N GLU A 253 21.06 26.64 -11.00
CA GLU A 253 19.82 26.09 -10.46
C GLU A 253 18.91 25.61 -11.58
N VAL A 254 18.52 24.33 -11.54
CA VAL A 254 17.67 23.69 -12.56
C VAL A 254 16.33 23.26 -12.02
N PHE A 255 16.24 23.09 -10.70
CA PHE A 255 15.01 22.72 -10.04
C PHE A 255 15.03 23.19 -8.59
N GLU A 256 13.92 23.76 -8.16
CA GLU A 256 13.67 24.12 -6.77
C GLU A 256 12.20 23.88 -6.45
N MET A 257 11.90 23.53 -5.21
CA MET A 257 10.53 23.47 -4.72
C MET A 257 10.42 23.65 -3.21
N THR A 258 9.25 24.12 -2.78
CA THR A 258 8.72 24.03 -1.41
C THR A 258 7.30 23.44 -1.46
N TYR A 259 6.60 23.36 -0.33
CA TYR A 259 5.22 22.88 -0.28
C TYR A 259 4.33 23.81 0.54
N PHE A 260 3.04 23.82 0.23
CA PHE A 260 2.03 24.55 0.98
C PHE A 260 1.62 23.77 2.24
N PRO A 261 1.53 24.41 3.43
CA PRO A 261 1.53 25.86 3.67
C PRO A 261 2.88 26.49 4.03
N LYS A 262 3.98 25.72 4.18
CA LYS A 262 5.27 26.28 4.64
C LYS A 262 5.82 27.36 3.70
N CYS A 263 5.64 27.21 2.38
CA CYS A 263 5.89 28.23 1.35
C CYS A 263 7.18 29.05 1.59
N TYR A 264 8.31 28.37 1.76
CA TYR A 264 9.56 29.03 2.12
C TYR A 264 10.06 29.92 0.98
N SER A 265 9.93 31.24 1.12
CA SER A 265 10.43 32.20 0.12
C SER A 265 11.97 32.08 0.01
N PRO A 266 12.55 32.02 -1.21
CA PRO A 266 11.95 32.34 -2.52
C PRO A 266 11.43 31.15 -3.33
N TYR A 267 11.21 29.99 -2.72
CA TYR A 267 10.94 28.74 -3.45
C TYR A 267 9.50 28.66 -3.99
N THR A 268 9.33 27.93 -5.10
CA THR A 268 8.04 27.69 -5.74
C THR A 268 7.30 26.55 -5.04
N PRO A 269 6.08 26.78 -4.51
CA PRO A 269 5.29 25.71 -3.90
C PRO A 269 4.80 24.71 -4.95
N ILE A 270 5.18 23.44 -4.79
CA ILE A 270 4.66 22.36 -5.64
C ILE A 270 3.18 22.14 -5.36
N ARG A 271 2.36 22.04 -6.42
CA ARG A 271 0.94 21.73 -6.26
C ARG A 271 0.72 20.25 -5.95
N GLY A 272 -0.38 19.96 -5.28
CA GLY A 272 -0.88 18.60 -5.17
C GLY A 272 -1.11 17.99 -6.56
N PHE A 273 -0.64 16.76 -6.78
CA PHE A 273 -0.98 16.05 -8.02
C PHE A 273 -2.48 15.78 -8.05
N THR A 274 -3.07 15.84 -9.23
CA THR A 274 -4.49 15.57 -9.45
C THR A 274 -4.68 14.59 -10.59
N GLY A 275 -5.78 13.85 -10.57
CA GLY A 275 -6.17 12.94 -11.62
C GLY A 275 -7.69 12.83 -11.71
N LYS A 276 -8.17 12.40 -12.88
CA LYS A 276 -9.61 12.10 -13.09
C LYS A 276 -10.07 10.86 -12.33
N ASN A 277 -9.12 9.97 -12.03
CA ASN A 277 -9.26 8.72 -11.28
C ASN A 277 -7.87 8.31 -10.77
N HIS A 278 -7.77 7.22 -10.02
CA HIS A 278 -6.50 6.72 -9.47
C HIS A 278 -5.45 6.42 -10.54
N GLN A 279 -5.84 5.80 -11.65
CA GLN A 279 -4.92 5.46 -12.75
C GLN A 279 -4.36 6.73 -13.45
N ASP A 280 -5.20 7.73 -13.67
CA ASP A 280 -4.81 9.01 -14.26
C ASP A 280 -3.88 9.79 -13.31
N LEU A 281 -4.17 9.76 -12.00
CA LEU A 281 -3.29 10.35 -10.98
C LEU A 281 -1.90 9.71 -11.01
N GLN A 282 -1.82 8.39 -11.06
CA GLN A 282 -0.55 7.65 -11.16
C GLN A 282 0.23 8.09 -12.39
N LYS A 283 -0.41 8.08 -13.57
CA LYS A 283 0.19 8.50 -14.84
C LYS A 283 0.71 9.93 -14.79
N ASN A 284 -0.02 10.85 -14.15
CA ASN A 284 0.38 12.25 -14.02
C ASN A 284 1.64 12.39 -13.15
N ILE A 285 1.73 11.61 -12.06
CA ILE A 285 2.91 11.57 -11.19
C ILE A 285 4.10 10.98 -11.95
N ASP A 286 3.95 9.80 -12.53
CA ASP A 286 5.03 9.10 -13.25
C ASP A 286 5.58 9.93 -14.40
N LYS A 287 4.69 10.59 -15.16
CA LYS A 287 5.08 11.50 -16.24
C LYS A 287 5.91 12.66 -15.70
N TYR A 288 5.46 13.32 -14.63
CA TYR A 288 6.19 14.43 -14.02
C TYR A 288 7.56 14.00 -13.51
N LEU A 289 7.65 12.84 -12.84
CA LEU A 289 8.90 12.28 -12.32
C LEU A 289 9.87 11.91 -13.44
N LYS A 290 9.37 11.40 -14.57
CA LYS A 290 10.21 11.13 -15.74
C LYS A 290 10.76 12.43 -16.33
N GLU A 291 9.90 13.40 -16.61
CA GLU A 291 10.28 14.68 -17.23
C GLU A 291 11.30 15.46 -16.38
N ILE A 292 11.11 15.51 -15.05
CA ILE A 292 12.05 16.19 -14.17
C ILE A 292 13.42 15.50 -14.11
N MET A 293 13.45 14.16 -14.14
CA MET A 293 14.71 13.42 -14.13
C MET A 293 15.46 13.56 -15.45
N GLU A 294 14.76 13.61 -16.58
CA GLU A 294 15.35 13.95 -17.88
C GLU A 294 16.03 15.32 -17.81
N ILE A 295 15.34 16.34 -17.26
CA ILE A 295 15.93 17.67 -17.08
C ILE A 295 17.13 17.63 -16.14
N ILE A 296 17.05 16.97 -14.98
CA ILE A 296 18.12 16.96 -13.98
C ILE A 296 19.36 16.21 -14.48
N ASN A 297 19.18 15.08 -15.15
CA ASN A 297 20.28 14.18 -15.52
C ASN A 297 20.89 14.48 -16.91
N THR A 298 20.27 15.34 -17.72
CA THR A 298 20.85 15.75 -19.02
C THR A 298 22.14 16.54 -18.83
N PRO A 299 23.30 16.07 -19.32
CA PRO A 299 24.55 16.80 -19.17
C PRO A 299 24.61 18.03 -20.07
N LEU A 300 25.15 19.13 -19.53
CA LEU A 300 25.25 20.42 -20.21
C LEU A 300 26.68 20.93 -20.23
N LYS A 301 27.05 21.54 -21.36
CA LYS A 301 28.31 22.26 -21.56
C LYS A 301 28.03 23.66 -22.08
N ASP A 302 28.83 24.63 -21.68
CA ASP A 302 28.75 25.97 -22.25
C ASP A 302 28.99 25.92 -23.77
N CYS A 303 28.17 26.66 -24.50
CA CYS A 303 28.34 26.81 -25.93
C CYS A 303 29.59 27.65 -26.21
N HIS A 304 30.47 27.12 -27.05
CA HIS A 304 31.71 27.78 -27.44
C HIS A 304 31.48 29.00 -28.35
N HIS A 305 30.36 29.06 -29.07
CA HIS A 305 30.07 30.13 -30.02
C HIS A 305 29.44 31.39 -29.41
N CYS A 306 29.02 31.35 -28.14
CA CYS A 306 28.36 32.47 -27.48
C CYS A 306 29.01 32.82 -26.13
N ASP A 307 30.32 32.57 -25.98
CA ASP A 307 31.11 32.88 -24.78
C ASP A 307 30.47 32.38 -23.46
N GLY A 308 29.78 31.24 -23.50
CA GLY A 308 29.11 30.64 -22.34
C GLY A 308 27.78 31.28 -21.93
N MET A 309 27.20 32.19 -22.73
CA MET A 309 25.83 32.70 -22.50
C MET A 309 24.75 31.63 -22.72
N GLY A 310 25.01 30.66 -23.59
CA GLY A 310 24.15 29.52 -23.88
C GLY A 310 24.82 28.21 -23.51
N VAL A 311 24.02 27.15 -23.47
CA VAL A 311 24.45 25.78 -23.14
C VAL A 311 24.05 24.83 -24.26
N ILE A 312 24.88 23.82 -24.52
CA ILE A 312 24.61 22.72 -25.43
C ILE A 312 24.40 21.44 -24.62
N ILE A 313 23.50 20.58 -25.11
CA ILE A 313 23.32 19.23 -24.60
C ILE A 313 24.51 18.41 -25.09
N THR A 314 25.21 17.76 -24.17
CA THR A 314 26.21 16.75 -24.51
C THR A 314 25.52 15.39 -24.57
N GLU A 315 25.80 14.59 -25.60
CA GLU A 315 25.41 13.18 -25.57
C GLU A 315 26.25 12.48 -24.50
N ALA A 316 25.59 11.66 -23.69
CA ALA A 316 26.18 10.94 -22.56
C ALA A 316 27.03 9.77 -23.02
#